data_AF-A0A2K1L4H2-F1
#
_entry.id   AF-A0A2K1L4H2-F1
#
_cell.length_a   1.000
_cell.length_b   1.000
_cell.length_c   1.000
_cell.angle_alpha   90.00
_cell.angle_beta   90.00
_cell.angle_gamma   90.00
#
_symmetry.space_group_name_H-M   'P 1'
#
loop_
_entity.id
_entity.type
_entity.pdbx_description
1 polymer ?
#
loop_
_entity_poly.entity_id
_entity_poly.type
_entity_poly.pdbx_seq_one_letter_code
_entity_poly.pdbx_strand_id
1 'polypeptide(L)'
;MAPSGEVDVQGAATRSALPRGQPRAEGPACVLGVGTAVPPAEFLQSEYPDFFFNITNCGEKDALKAKFKRICDKSGIRKRHMFLTEEVLKANPGICTYMEPSLNVRHDIVVVQVPKLAAEAAQRAIKEWGARKSDITHIV
;
A
#
# COMPACT_ATOMS: atom_id res chain seq x y z
N MET A 1 -44.08 -34.29 -8.91
CA MET A 1 -43.46 -35.44 -9.61
C MET A 1 -41.97 -35.18 -9.64
N ALA A 2 -41.20 -35.89 -8.81
CA ALA A 2 -39.74 -35.80 -8.81
C ALA A 2 -39.19 -36.55 -10.04
N PRO A 3 -38.08 -36.10 -10.65
CA PRO A 3 -37.43 -36.89 -11.69
C PRO A 3 -36.69 -38.05 -11.02
N SER A 4 -36.97 -39.24 -11.52
CA SER A 4 -36.33 -40.51 -11.18
C SER A 4 -34.82 -40.39 -11.40
N GLY A 5 -34.02 -40.64 -10.36
CA GLY A 5 -32.57 -40.71 -10.49
C GLY A 5 -32.14 -42.01 -11.15
N GLU A 6 -31.32 -41.93 -12.20
CA GLU A 6 -30.54 -43.06 -12.68
C GLU A 6 -29.39 -43.34 -11.71
N VAL A 7 -29.31 -44.58 -11.25
CA VAL A 7 -28.24 -45.12 -10.40
C VAL A 7 -27.29 -45.93 -11.26
N ASP A 8 -26.06 -45.44 -11.43
CA ASP A 8 -24.97 -46.19 -12.04
C ASP A 8 -24.32 -47.12 -10.99
N VAL A 9 -23.82 -48.28 -11.44
CA VAL A 9 -23.52 -49.48 -10.64
C VAL A 9 -22.20 -49.38 -9.84
N GLN A 10 -21.61 -48.19 -9.74
CA GLN A 10 -20.41 -47.94 -8.94
C GLN A 10 -20.71 -46.78 -7.98
N GLY A 11 -20.92 -47.12 -6.70
CA GLY A 11 -21.41 -46.25 -5.63
C GLY A 11 -20.51 -45.08 -5.19
N ALA A 12 -19.96 -44.33 -6.13
CA ALA A 12 -19.49 -42.97 -5.89
C ALA A 12 -20.63 -42.01 -6.25
N ALA A 13 -21.25 -41.40 -5.25
CA ALA A 13 -22.18 -40.30 -5.47
C ALA A 13 -21.43 -39.17 -6.17
N THR A 14 -21.55 -39.06 -7.50
CA THR A 14 -21.14 -37.88 -8.24
C THR A 14 -22.03 -36.74 -7.78
N ARG A 15 -21.54 -35.94 -6.83
CA ARG A 15 -22.16 -34.66 -6.50
C ARG A 15 -22.11 -33.83 -7.79
N SER A 16 -23.22 -33.77 -8.51
CA SER A 16 -23.33 -32.83 -9.63
C SER A 16 -23.07 -31.44 -9.07
N ALA A 17 -22.11 -30.74 -9.66
CA ALA A 17 -21.84 -29.37 -9.26
C ALA A 17 -23.13 -28.57 -9.45
N LEU A 18 -23.65 -28.01 -8.36
CA LEU A 18 -24.82 -27.14 -8.44
C LEU A 18 -24.53 -26.05 -9.49
N PRO A 19 -25.49 -25.74 -10.39
CA PRO A 19 -25.30 -24.72 -11.40
C PRO A 19 -24.92 -23.40 -10.70
N ARG A 20 -23.82 -22.80 -11.14
CA ARG A 20 -23.37 -21.53 -10.54
C ARG A 20 -24.40 -20.45 -10.84
N GLY A 21 -24.68 -19.61 -9.85
CA GLY A 21 -25.61 -18.48 -10.02
C GLY A 21 -25.14 -17.42 -11.02
N GLN A 22 -23.85 -17.41 -11.39
CA GLN A 22 -23.28 -16.54 -12.42
C GLN A 22 -22.22 -17.26 -13.28
N PRO A 23 -22.13 -16.91 -14.58
CA PRO A 23 -21.09 -17.42 -15.47
C PRO A 23 -19.70 -16.96 -15.02
N ARG A 24 -18.67 -17.77 -15.31
CA ARG A 24 -17.27 -17.40 -15.05
C ARG A 24 -16.72 -16.62 -16.25
N ALA A 25 -15.73 -15.77 -15.97
CA ALA A 25 -14.89 -15.22 -17.03
C ALA A 25 -14.12 -16.34 -17.74
N GLU A 26 -13.92 -16.16 -19.05
CA GLU A 26 -13.07 -17.02 -19.87
C GLU A 26 -11.67 -16.39 -19.98
N GLY A 27 -10.62 -17.21 -19.89
CA GLY A 27 -9.24 -16.77 -19.95
C GLY A 27 -8.60 -16.42 -18.58
N PRO A 28 -7.28 -16.14 -18.56
CA PRO A 28 -6.56 -15.77 -17.36
C PRO A 28 -6.80 -14.30 -16.97
N ALA A 29 -6.51 -13.95 -15.71
CA ALA A 29 -6.48 -12.55 -15.27
C ALA A 29 -5.31 -11.80 -15.92
N CYS A 30 -5.57 -10.59 -16.42
CA CYS A 30 -4.61 -9.76 -17.13
C CYS A 30 -4.49 -8.37 -16.48
N VAL A 31 -3.29 -7.78 -16.57
CA VAL A 31 -3.07 -6.38 -16.16
C VAL A 31 -3.47 -5.46 -17.30
N LEU A 32 -4.44 -4.58 -17.05
CA LEU A 32 -5.01 -3.69 -18.08
C LEU A 32 -4.57 -2.22 -17.95
N GLY A 33 -3.93 -1.85 -16.83
CA GLY A 33 -3.38 -0.51 -16.60
C GLY A 33 -2.64 -0.45 -15.28
N VAL A 34 -1.60 0.39 -15.19
CA VAL A 34 -0.71 0.54 -14.04
C VAL A 34 -0.49 2.01 -13.72
N GLY A 35 -1.08 2.47 -12.62
CA GLY A 35 -0.89 3.83 -12.12
C GLY A 35 -0.06 3.83 -10.83
N THR A 36 0.87 4.78 -10.72
CA THR A 36 1.61 5.03 -9.48
C THR A 36 1.47 6.49 -9.06
N ALA A 37 1.50 6.74 -7.75
CA ALA A 37 1.51 8.08 -7.16
C ALA A 37 2.45 8.09 -5.97
N VAL A 38 3.06 9.24 -5.69
CA VAL A 38 3.98 9.46 -4.58
C VAL A 38 3.66 10.79 -3.90
N PRO A 39 3.90 10.93 -2.58
CA PRO A 39 3.81 12.23 -1.91
C PRO A 39 4.74 13.28 -2.56
N PRO A 40 4.40 14.57 -2.51
CA PRO A 40 5.16 15.61 -3.21
C PRO A 40 6.54 15.87 -2.59
N ALA A 41 6.70 15.73 -1.27
CA ALA A 41 7.95 16.05 -0.62
C ALA A 41 9.02 14.97 -0.87
N GLU A 42 10.15 15.41 -1.41
CA GLU A 42 11.29 14.58 -1.80
C GLU A 42 12.42 14.73 -0.78
N PHE A 43 13.00 13.60 -0.38
CA PHE A 43 14.12 13.52 0.54
C PHE A 43 15.28 12.78 -0.11
N LEU A 44 16.44 13.43 -0.17
CA LEU A 44 17.67 12.81 -0.63
C LEU A 44 18.22 11.87 0.45
N GLN A 45 18.58 10.65 0.05
CA GLN A 45 19.10 9.66 0.98
C GLN A 45 20.46 10.07 1.58
N SER A 46 21.22 10.90 0.86
CA SER A 46 22.50 11.47 1.31
C SER A 46 22.34 12.43 2.49
N GLU A 47 21.23 13.16 2.55
CA GLU A 47 20.94 14.19 3.57
C GLU A 47 20.02 13.64 4.69
N TYR A 48 19.40 12.48 4.45
CA TYR A 48 18.47 11.86 5.38
C TYR A 48 19.05 11.59 6.79
N PRO A 49 20.33 11.20 6.96
CA PRO A 49 20.91 11.06 8.30
C PRO A 49 20.89 12.35 9.10
N ASP A 50 21.16 13.50 8.47
CA ASP A 50 21.14 14.79 9.15
C ASP A 50 19.71 15.19 9.51
N PHE A 51 18.80 15.12 8.54
CA PHE A 51 17.38 15.38 8.76
C PHE A 51 16.80 14.51 9.90
N PHE A 52 17.03 13.20 9.85
CA PHE A 52 16.48 12.26 10.82
C PHE A 52 16.99 12.52 12.24
N PHE A 53 18.29 12.75 12.41
CA PHE A 53 18.88 12.98 13.74
C PHE A 53 18.51 14.35 14.30
N ASN A 54 18.33 15.35 13.44
CA ASN A 54 17.88 16.68 13.84
C ASN A 54 16.42 16.64 14.31
N ILE A 55 15.51 16.05 13.53
CA ILE A 55 14.07 16.05 13.86
C ILE A 55 13.71 15.13 15.05
N THR A 56 14.52 14.10 15.31
CA THR A 56 14.32 13.16 16.43
C THR A 56 15.08 13.56 17.70
N ASN A 57 15.66 14.77 17.75
CA ASN A 57 16.46 15.26 18.88
C ASN A 57 17.55 14.27 19.33
N CYS A 58 18.17 13.57 18.37
CA CYS A 58 19.20 12.57 18.61
C CYS A 58 20.59 13.02 18.17
N GLY A 59 20.78 14.32 17.91
CA GLY A 59 22.01 14.90 17.36
C GLY A 59 23.30 14.55 18.11
N GLU A 60 23.22 14.35 19.43
CA GLU A 60 24.35 14.02 20.30
C GLU A 60 24.86 12.57 20.15
N LYS A 61 24.13 11.71 19.42
CA LYS A 61 24.46 10.29 19.27
C LYS A 61 25.34 10.02 18.06
N ASP A 62 26.56 10.58 18.05
CA ASP A 62 27.47 10.55 16.90
C ASP A 62 27.77 9.13 16.38
N ALA A 63 28.04 8.17 17.28
CA ALA A 63 28.32 6.79 16.89
C ALA A 63 27.12 6.13 16.20
N LEU A 64 25.90 6.44 16.65
CA LEU A 64 24.67 5.94 16.05
C LEU A 64 24.41 6.63 14.71
N LYS A 65 24.66 7.93 14.61
CA LYS A 65 24.56 8.70 13.35
C LYS A 65 25.51 8.18 12.29
N ALA A 66 26.77 7.92 12.65
CA ALA A 66 27.76 7.34 11.76
C ALA A 66 27.34 5.94 11.26
N LYS A 67 26.78 5.10 12.15
CA LYS A 67 26.21 3.80 11.76
C LYS A 67 25.03 3.98 10.80
N PHE A 68 24.13 4.90 11.10
CA PHE A 68 22.95 5.19 10.27
C PHE A 68 23.30 5.73 8.89
N LYS A 69 24.32 6.60 8.81
CA LYS A 69 24.86 7.11 7.53
C LYS A 69 25.37 5.96 6.67
N ARG A 70 26.16 5.03 7.22
CA ARG A 70 26.63 3.84 6.46
C ARG A 70 25.48 2.98 5.94
N ILE A 71 24.37 2.87 6.68
CA ILE A 71 23.17 2.17 6.23
C ILE A 71 22.53 2.92 5.06
N CYS A 72 22.38 4.25 5.16
CA CYS A 72 21.83 5.08 4.10
C CYS A 72 22.69 5.00 2.83
N ASP A 73 24.01 5.14 2.94
CA ASP A 73 24.96 5.08 1.82
C ASP A 73 24.90 3.72 1.09
N LYS A 74 24.71 2.62 1.82
CA LYS A 74 24.66 1.25 1.27
C LYS A 74 23.25 0.76 0.92
N SER A 75 22.22 1.59 1.08
CA SER A 75 20.82 1.18 0.89
C SER A 75 20.41 1.00 -0.57
N GLY A 76 21.20 1.51 -1.54
CA GLY A 76 20.82 1.55 -2.96
C GLY A 76 19.71 2.57 -3.26
N ILE A 77 19.30 3.37 -2.28
CA ILE A 77 18.25 4.39 -2.41
C ILE A 77 18.91 5.73 -2.71
N ARG A 78 18.47 6.40 -3.78
CA ARG A 78 18.89 7.79 -4.07
C ARG A 78 18.01 8.80 -3.35
N LYS A 79 16.70 8.60 -3.43
CA LYS A 79 15.69 9.51 -2.88
C LYS A 79 14.43 8.78 -2.47
N ARG A 80 13.64 9.38 -1.58
CA ARG A 80 12.32 8.89 -1.16
C ARG A 80 11.32 10.03 -1.17
N HIS A 81 10.06 9.68 -1.39
CA HIS A 81 8.93 10.59 -1.26
C HIS A 81 8.21 10.30 0.05
N MET A 82 8.01 11.32 0.89
CA MET A 82 7.44 11.16 2.22
C MET A 82 6.35 12.19 2.47
N PHE A 83 5.27 11.80 3.14
CA PHE A 83 4.27 12.76 3.64
C PHE A 83 4.75 13.46 4.92
N LEU A 84 5.56 12.77 5.73
CA LEU A 84 6.08 13.27 7.00
C LEU A 84 7.20 14.28 6.74
N THR A 85 6.81 15.55 6.51
CA THR A 85 7.75 16.68 6.39
C THR A 85 8.16 17.19 7.76
N GLU A 86 9.14 18.10 7.79
CA GLU A 86 9.59 18.75 9.02
C GLU A 86 8.43 19.46 9.74
N GLU A 87 7.53 20.11 8.99
CA GLU A 87 6.36 20.80 9.53
C GLU A 87 5.39 19.82 10.20
N VAL A 88 5.10 18.69 9.53
CA VAL A 88 4.21 17.66 10.08
C VAL A 88 4.82 17.04 11.34
N LEU A 89 6.13 16.80 11.35
CA LEU A 89 6.83 16.19 12.48
C LEU A 89 6.95 17.16 13.66
N LYS A 90 7.22 18.45 13.42
CA LYS A 90 7.23 19.48 14.46
C LYS A 90 5.86 19.71 15.09
N ALA A 91 4.79 19.61 14.30
CA ALA A 91 3.42 19.68 14.84
C ALA A 91 3.05 18.45 15.69
N ASN A 92 3.78 17.34 15.54
CA ASN A 92 3.48 16.06 16.17
C ASN A 92 4.73 15.45 16.83
N PRO A 93 5.29 16.08 17.89
CA PRO A 93 6.57 15.70 18.46
C PRO A 93 6.62 14.26 18.98
N GLY A 94 5.49 13.72 19.47
CA GLY A 94 5.39 12.32 19.92
C GLY A 94 5.61 11.29 18.80
N ILE A 95 5.55 11.68 17.52
CA ILE A 95 5.95 10.81 16.40
C ILE A 95 7.48 10.66 16.33
N CYS A 96 8.21 11.67 16.79
CA CYS A 96 9.67 11.76 16.71
C CYS A 96 10.38 11.13 17.91
N THR A 97 9.65 10.81 18.98
CA THR A 97 10.17 10.10 20.14
C THR A 97 10.15 8.59 19.92
N TYR A 98 11.03 7.88 20.64
CA TYR A 98 11.28 6.46 20.35
C TYR A 98 10.13 5.53 20.78
N MET A 99 9.54 5.75 21.97
CA MET A 99 8.59 4.82 22.59
C MET A 99 7.35 5.50 23.17
N GLU A 100 7.14 6.80 22.93
CA GLU A 100 5.94 7.43 23.45
C GLU A 100 4.71 7.03 22.63
N PRO A 101 3.54 6.92 23.28
CA PRO A 101 2.28 6.64 22.60
C PRO A 101 1.99 7.69 21.52
N SER A 102 1.99 7.27 20.25
CA SER A 102 1.72 8.14 19.11
C SER A 102 0.73 7.54 18.11
N LEU A 103 0.03 6.46 18.49
CA LEU A 103 -0.85 5.72 17.60
C LEU A 103 -1.99 6.58 17.05
N ASN A 104 -2.71 7.32 17.91
CA ASN A 104 -3.87 8.12 17.49
C ASN A 104 -3.47 9.15 16.43
N VAL A 105 -2.40 9.91 16.67
CA VAL A 105 -1.90 10.92 15.74
C VAL A 105 -1.45 10.29 14.41
N ARG A 106 -0.75 9.15 14.46
CA ARG A 106 -0.36 8.41 13.25
C ARG A 106 -1.59 7.95 12.47
N HIS A 107 -2.61 7.47 13.19
CA HIS A 107 -3.87 7.00 12.60
C HIS A 107 -4.62 8.14 11.91
N ASP A 108 -4.77 9.29 12.57
CA ASP A 108 -5.43 10.48 12.02
C ASP A 108 -4.77 10.96 10.71
N ILE A 109 -3.45 10.81 10.61
CA ILE A 109 -2.71 11.09 9.36
C ILE A 109 -3.02 10.02 8.30
N VAL A 110 -2.82 8.72 8.60
CA VAL A 110 -2.87 7.68 7.55
C VAL A 110 -4.27 7.42 7.04
N VAL A 111 -5.32 7.55 7.86
CA VAL A 111 -6.72 7.35 7.40
C VAL A 111 -7.13 8.34 6.33
N VAL A 112 -6.50 9.52 6.30
CA VAL A 112 -6.75 10.54 5.28
C VAL A 112 -5.77 10.40 4.11
N GLN A 113 -4.47 10.23 4.38
CA GLN A 113 -3.45 10.31 3.34
C GLN A 113 -3.35 9.04 2.49
N VAL A 114 -3.60 7.86 3.07
CA VAL A 114 -3.53 6.60 2.31
C VAL A 114 -4.62 6.54 1.22
N PRO A 115 -5.91 6.80 1.50
CA PRO A 115 -6.93 6.80 0.44
C PRO A 115 -6.70 7.89 -0.62
N LYS A 116 -6.17 9.06 -0.26
CA LYS A 116 -5.83 10.13 -1.22
C LYS A 116 -4.77 9.67 -2.21
N LEU A 117 -3.66 9.13 -1.70
CA LEU A 117 -2.57 8.65 -2.55
C LEU A 117 -3.00 7.46 -3.43
N ALA A 118 -3.81 6.55 -2.87
CA ALA A 118 -4.39 5.44 -3.61
C ALA A 118 -5.34 5.92 -4.72
N ALA A 119 -6.17 6.94 -4.46
CA ALA A 119 -7.06 7.53 -5.45
C ALA A 119 -6.29 8.17 -6.61
N GLU A 120 -5.18 8.85 -6.33
CA GLU A 120 -4.31 9.41 -7.37
C GLU A 120 -3.69 8.33 -8.27
N ALA A 121 -3.18 7.25 -7.66
CA ALA A 121 -2.63 6.12 -8.40
C ALA A 121 -3.72 5.41 -9.24
N ALA A 122 -4.88 5.14 -8.63
CA ALA A 122 -6.02 4.53 -9.31
C ALA A 122 -6.53 5.38 -10.48
N GLN A 123 -6.58 6.71 -10.33
CA GLN A 123 -7.00 7.60 -11.40
C GLN A 123 -6.04 7.54 -12.61
N ARG A 124 -4.73 7.39 -12.37
CA ARG A 124 -3.73 7.19 -13.43
C ARG A 124 -3.89 5.82 -14.09
N ALA A 125 -4.12 4.75 -13.31
CA ALA A 125 -4.34 3.40 -13.83
C ALA A 125 -5.61 3.32 -14.70
N ILE A 126 -6.71 3.93 -14.25
CA ILE A 126 -7.99 3.99 -15.01
C ILE A 126 -7.80 4.77 -16.30
N LYS A 127 -7.02 5.86 -16.27
CA LYS A 127 -6.70 6.64 -17.46
C LYS A 127 -5.90 5.83 -18.49
N GLU A 128 -4.93 5.04 -18.05
CA GLU A 128 -4.16 4.15 -18.92
C GLU A 128 -5.03 3.01 -19.48
N TRP A 129 -5.88 2.41 -18.63
CA TRP A 129 -6.82 1.36 -19.04
C TRP A 129 -7.81 1.85 -20.12
N GLY A 130 -8.24 3.11 -20.05
CA GLY A 130 -9.07 3.75 -21.07
C GLY A 130 -10.57 3.40 -21.03
N ALA A 131 -10.99 2.49 -20.15
CA ALA A 131 -12.40 2.20 -19.91
C ALA A 131 -13.05 3.16 -18.91
N ARG A 132 -14.35 3.00 -18.64
CA ARG A 132 -15.07 3.88 -17.72
C ARG A 132 -14.90 3.39 -16.28
N LYS A 133 -14.83 4.32 -15.34
CA LYS A 133 -14.78 3.99 -13.90
C LYS A 133 -16.00 3.16 -13.44
N SER A 134 -17.16 3.33 -14.09
CA SER A 134 -18.37 2.53 -13.81
C SER A 134 -18.25 1.06 -14.18
N ASP A 135 -17.26 0.69 -14.99
CA ASP A 135 -17.04 -0.70 -15.42
C ASP A 135 -16.18 -1.48 -14.39
N ILE A 136 -15.69 -0.81 -13.34
CA ILE A 136 -14.99 -1.44 -12.21
C ILE A 136 -16.03 -2.16 -11.33
N THR A 137 -15.89 -3.47 -11.22
CA THR A 137 -16.78 -4.32 -10.41
C THR A 137 -16.22 -4.68 -9.04
N HIS A 138 -14.90 -4.54 -8.85
CA HIS A 138 -14.20 -4.93 -7.63
C HIS A 138 -13.08 -3.93 -7.32
N ILE A 139 -12.87 -3.64 -6.04
CA ILE A 139 -11.74 -2.88 -5.51
C ILE A 139 -11.11 -3.75 -4.42
N VAL A 140 -9.79 -3.91 -4.47
CA VAL A 140 -8.99 -4.67 -3.49
C VAL A 140 -8.13 -3.70 -2.71
#